data_AF-A0A962IHQ2-F1
#
_entry.id   AF-A0A962IHQ2-F1
#
_cell.length_a   1.000
_cell.length_b   1.000
_cell.length_c   1.000
_cell.angle_alpha   90.00
_cell.angle_beta   90.00
_cell.angle_gamma   90.00
#
_symmetry.space_group_name_H-M   'P 1'
#
loop_
_entity.id
_entity.type
_entity.pdbx_description
1 polymer ?
#
loop_
_entity_poly.entity_id
_entity_poly.type
_entity_poly.pdbx_seq_one_letter_code
_entity_poly.pdbx_strand_id
1 'polypeptide(L)'
;FWCINQTLGLSSNHEAWHTLPYHSYIPSFGEWGFIMAARYPLNPDRIRLPLADYRYLDQAMLDPLFRFPPDMATVDTQVNELSSHALLRYYEQGWSEWYE
;
A
#
# COMPACT_ATOMS: atom_id res chain seq x y z
N PHE A 1 6.29 2.58 -2.55
CA PHE A 1 5.12 1.91 -1.96
C PHE A 1 5.51 0.79 -0.97
N TRP A 2 6.15 -0.30 -1.43
CA TRP A 2 6.42 -1.49 -0.59
C TRP A 2 7.26 -1.26 0.67
N CYS A 3 8.23 -0.32 0.66
CA CYS A 3 8.95 0.13 1.85
C CYS A 3 8.02 0.59 2.98
N ILE A 4 6.95 1.32 2.64
CA ILE A 4 5.96 1.80 3.61
C ILE A 4 5.17 0.61 4.18
N ASN A 5 4.74 -0.32 3.33
CA ASN A 5 4.04 -1.53 3.75
C ASN A 5 4.89 -2.39 4.69
N GLN A 6 6.16 -2.62 4.35
CA GLN A 6 7.09 -3.36 5.21
C GLN A 6 7.34 -2.65 6.54
N THR A 7 7.51 -1.32 6.51
CA THR A 7 7.70 -0.50 7.72
C THR A 7 6.50 -0.59 8.65
N LEU A 8 5.28 -0.54 8.12
CA LEU A 8 4.05 -0.71 8.91
C LEU A 8 3.90 -2.13 9.45
N GLY A 9 4.26 -3.14 8.66
CA GLY A 9 4.17 -4.55 9.06
C GLY A 9 5.22 -4.98 10.10
N LEU A 10 6.23 -4.15 10.37
CA LEU A 10 7.18 -4.44 11.43
C LEU A 10 6.55 -4.32 12.81
N SER A 11 6.68 -5.39 13.58
CA SER A 11 6.40 -5.42 15.01
C SER A 11 7.61 -4.93 15.80
N SER A 12 7.86 -3.61 15.87
CA SER A 12 8.76 -3.08 16.90
C SER A 12 7.93 -2.76 18.16
N ASN A 13 8.35 -3.31 19.30
CA ASN A 13 7.70 -3.16 20.63
C ASN A 13 6.42 -3.99 20.89
N HIS A 14 6.39 -5.27 20.49
CA HIS A 14 5.31 -6.24 20.79
C HIS A 14 3.92 -5.95 20.20
N GLU A 15 3.80 -4.98 19.30
CA GLU A 15 2.54 -4.68 18.61
C GLU A 15 2.70 -4.92 17.11
N ALA A 16 2.41 -6.15 16.68
CA ALA A 16 2.39 -6.50 15.27
C ALA A 16 1.15 -5.90 14.59
N TRP A 17 1.37 -5.15 13.51
CA TRP A 17 0.30 -4.69 12.64
C TRP A 17 0.16 -5.65 11.46
N HIS A 18 -1.08 -6.04 11.19
CA HIS A 18 -1.45 -6.69 9.94
C HIS A 18 -1.70 -5.61 8.90
N THR A 19 -0.94 -5.64 7.80
CA THR A 19 -1.15 -4.71 6.70
C THR A 19 -1.93 -5.38 5.56
N LEU A 20 -2.75 -4.59 4.89
CA LEU A 20 -3.49 -4.98 3.69
C LEU A 20 -3.28 -3.89 2.62
N PRO A 21 -2.27 -4.05 1.75
CA PRO A 21 -1.99 -3.11 0.67
C PRO A 21 -3.06 -3.24 -0.43
N TYR A 22 -3.41 -2.13 -1.05
CA TYR A 22 -4.32 -2.06 -2.19
C TYR A 22 -3.95 -0.88 -3.09
N HIS A 23 -4.42 -0.87 -4.32
CA HIS A 23 -4.15 0.20 -5.27
C HIS A 23 -5.41 0.58 -6.05
N SER A 24 -5.40 1.79 -6.60
CA SER A 24 -6.52 2.35 -7.34
C SER A 24 -6.01 3.42 -8.31
N TYR A 25 -6.62 3.50 -9.48
CA TYR A 25 -6.34 4.56 -10.42
C TYR A 25 -7.04 5.86 -10.02
N ILE A 26 -6.25 6.92 -9.81
CA ILE A 26 -6.74 8.27 -9.52
C ILE A 26 -6.53 9.15 -10.76
N PRO A 27 -7.58 9.72 -11.39
CA PRO A 27 -7.46 10.40 -12.69
C PRO A 27 -6.41 11.51 -12.78
N SER A 28 -6.14 12.23 -11.70
CA SER A 28 -5.14 13.31 -11.67
C SER A 28 -3.73 12.85 -11.27
N PHE A 29 -3.56 11.62 -10.78
CA PHE A 29 -2.30 11.12 -10.22
C PHE A 29 -1.83 9.77 -10.81
N GLY A 30 -2.65 9.10 -11.62
CA GLY A 30 -2.35 7.79 -12.16
C GLY A 30 -2.62 6.66 -11.16
N GLU A 31 -1.87 5.57 -11.28
CA GLU A 31 -1.90 4.45 -10.32
C GLU A 31 -1.40 4.89 -8.95
N TRP A 32 -2.19 4.62 -7.91
CA TRP A 32 -1.87 5.01 -6.55
C TRP A 32 -2.08 3.87 -5.57
N GLY A 33 -1.13 3.72 -4.64
CA GLY A 33 -1.16 2.68 -3.61
C GLY A 33 -1.59 3.21 -2.25
N PHE A 34 -2.38 2.42 -1.53
CA PHE A 34 -2.83 2.63 -0.16
C PHE A 34 -2.55 1.39 0.70
N ILE A 35 -2.48 1.57 2.02
CA ILE A 35 -2.22 0.48 2.97
C ILE A 35 -3.20 0.61 4.13
N MET A 36 -4.05 -0.39 4.33
CA MET A 36 -4.78 -0.56 5.59
C MET A 36 -3.89 -1.25 6.61
N ALA A 37 -3.99 -0.87 7.87
CA ALA A 37 -3.27 -1.51 8.97
C ALA A 37 -4.19 -1.69 10.18
N ALA A 38 -4.14 -2.86 10.82
CA ALA A 38 -4.88 -3.14 12.04
C ALA A 38 -4.08 -4.05 12.99
N ARG A 39 -4.45 -4.06 14.28
CA ARG A 39 -3.91 -4.99 15.28
C ARG A 39 -4.53 -6.40 15.23
N TYR A 40 -5.37 -6.65 14.24
CA TYR A 40 -6.03 -7.93 14.00
C TYR A 40 -5.91 -8.31 12.52
N PRO A 41 -5.98 -9.61 12.17
CA PRO A 41 -5.87 -10.05 10.79
C PRO A 41 -6.93 -9.38 9.89
N LEU A 42 -6.47 -8.73 8.83
CA LEU A 42 -7.30 -8.16 7.78
C LEU A 42 -7.56 -9.20 6.70
N ASN A 43 -8.82 -9.37 6.29
CA ASN A 43 -9.20 -10.26 5.19
C ASN A 43 -9.99 -9.46 4.14
N PRO A 44 -9.44 -9.26 2.91
CA PRO A 44 -10.11 -8.51 1.87
C PRO A 44 -11.45 -9.12 1.44
N ASP A 45 -11.58 -10.45 1.45
CA ASP A 45 -12.80 -11.17 1.05
C ASP A 45 -13.99 -10.90 1.98
N ARG A 46 -13.73 -10.35 3.17
CA ARG A 46 -14.75 -9.95 4.16
C ARG A 46 -15.18 -8.50 4.04
N ILE A 47 -14.56 -7.71 3.17
CA ILE A 47 -14.89 -6.30 2.99
C ILE A 47 -16.21 -6.18 2.20
N ARG A 48 -17.13 -5.39 2.72
CA ARG A 48 -18.43 -5.10 2.08
C ARG A 48 -18.62 -3.59 2.06
N LEU A 49 -19.12 -3.08 0.95
CA LEU A 49 -19.49 -1.68 0.87
C LEU A 49 -20.81 -1.46 1.61
N PRO A 50 -20.89 -0.46 2.52
CA PRO A 50 -22.17 0.01 3.03
C PRO A 50 -23.15 0.35 1.90
N LEU A 51 -24.46 0.29 2.16
CA LEU A 51 -25.45 0.75 1.20
C LEU A 51 -25.41 2.28 1.12
N ALA A 52 -24.74 2.82 0.10
CA ALA A 52 -24.65 4.24 -0.18
C ALA A 52 -24.43 4.50 -1.68
N ASP A 53 -24.71 5.73 -2.12
CA ASP A 53 -24.52 6.17 -3.50
C ASP A 53 -23.06 6.59 -3.74
N TYR A 54 -22.20 5.60 -3.98
CA TYR A 54 -20.80 5.83 -4.34
C TYR A 54 -20.68 6.27 -5.81
N ARG A 55 -19.82 7.27 -6.07
CA ARG A 55 -19.55 7.77 -7.43
C ARG A 55 -18.39 7.09 -8.14
N TYR A 56 -17.56 6.38 -7.40
CA TYR A 56 -16.31 5.79 -7.90
C TYR A 56 -16.23 4.28 -7.63
N LEU A 57 -16.47 3.87 -6.39
CA LEU A 57 -16.28 2.50 -5.94
C LEU A 57 -17.60 1.73 -5.96
N ASP A 58 -17.61 0.55 -6.56
CA ASP A 58 -18.71 -0.41 -6.46
C ASP A 58 -18.25 -1.76 -5.87
N GLN A 59 -19.20 -2.66 -5.64
CA GLN A 59 -18.92 -3.95 -4.99
C GLN A 59 -18.02 -4.86 -5.84
N ALA A 60 -18.08 -4.77 -7.18
CA ALA A 60 -17.27 -5.57 -8.09
C ALA A 60 -15.82 -5.06 -8.17
N MET A 61 -15.63 -3.76 -7.91
CA MET A 61 -14.30 -3.14 -7.87
C MET A 61 -13.48 -3.52 -6.64
N LEU A 62 -14.06 -4.09 -5.58
CA LEU A 62 -13.31 -4.41 -4.36
C LEU A 62 -12.18 -5.42 -4.59
N ASP A 63 -12.45 -6.56 -5.24
CA ASP A 63 -11.44 -7.61 -5.45
C ASP A 63 -10.22 -7.10 -6.25
N PRO A 64 -10.40 -6.38 -7.37
CA PRO A 64 -9.28 -5.80 -8.12
C PRO A 64 -8.36 -4.90 -7.30
N LEU A 65 -8.85 -4.14 -6.31
CA LEU A 65 -8.01 -3.22 -5.53
C LEU A 65 -6.86 -3.95 -4.83
N PHE A 66 -7.04 -5.21 -4.46
CA PHE A 66 -6.05 -6.01 -3.72
C PHE A 66 -5.17 -6.88 -4.63
N ARG A 67 -5.33 -6.80 -5.96
CA ARG A 67 -4.62 -7.65 -6.93
C ARG A 67 -3.54 -6.87 -7.68
N PHE A 68 -2.32 -6.96 -7.18
CA PHE A 68 -1.15 -6.38 -7.84
C PHE A 68 -0.72 -7.23 -9.06
N PRO A 69 -0.58 -6.63 -10.26
CA PRO A 69 -0.02 -7.32 -11.41
C PRO A 69 1.49 -7.62 -11.20
N PRO A 70 2.09 -8.52 -11.99
CA PRO A 70 3.48 -8.97 -11.78
C PRO A 70 4.53 -7.85 -11.77
N ASP A 71 4.33 -6.79 -12.54
CA ASP A 71 5.18 -5.60 -12.60
C ASP A 71 5.05 -4.70 -11.35
N MET A 72 3.99 -4.87 -10.57
CA MET A 72 3.75 -4.19 -9.28
C MET A 72 3.86 -5.14 -8.09
N ALA A 73 4.36 -6.37 -8.30
CA ALA A 73 4.46 -7.39 -7.26
C ALA A 73 5.24 -6.88 -6.05
N THR A 74 5.01 -7.50 -4.89
CA THR A 74 5.76 -7.18 -3.68
C THR A 74 7.24 -7.41 -3.93
N VAL A 75 8.04 -6.40 -3.63
CA VAL A 75 9.50 -6.47 -3.66
C VAL A 75 10.06 -6.38 -2.26
N ASP A 76 11.23 -6.97 -2.08
CA ASP A 76 11.98 -6.78 -0.85
C ASP A 76 12.50 -5.33 -0.76
N THR A 77 12.36 -4.72 0.40
CA THR A 77 12.67 -3.31 0.63
C THR A 77 13.22 -3.12 2.02
N GLN A 78 14.13 -2.18 2.16
CA GLN A 78 14.58 -1.75 3.48
C GLN A 78 13.43 -1.10 4.24
N VAL A 79 13.40 -1.35 5.54
CA VAL A 79 12.51 -0.68 6.47
C VAL A 79 12.95 0.77 6.64
N ASN A 80 11.98 1.67 6.70
CA ASN A 80 12.24 3.06 7.00
C ASN A 80 12.28 3.31 8.51
N GLU A 81 13.48 3.58 9.03
CA GLU A 81 13.70 4.00 10.42
C GLU A 81 14.09 5.47 10.48
N LEU A 82 13.92 6.10 11.64
CA LEU A 82 14.39 7.48 11.87
C LEU A 82 15.91 7.63 11.78
N SER A 83 16.67 6.54 11.92
CA SER A 83 18.12 6.53 11.76
C SER A 83 18.52 6.39 10.29
N SER A 84 17.84 5.51 9.57
CA SER A 84 18.25 5.06 8.25
C SER A 84 17.56 5.81 7.12
N HIS A 85 16.35 6.33 7.29
CA HIS A 85 15.59 7.07 6.26
C HIS A 85 15.54 6.36 4.89
N ALA A 86 15.34 5.03 4.88
CA ALA A 86 15.32 4.25 3.64
C ALA A 86 14.31 4.77 2.60
N LEU A 87 13.15 5.27 3.03
CA LEU A 87 12.12 5.78 2.15
C LEU A 87 12.59 7.00 1.34
N LEU A 88 13.34 7.90 1.98
CA LEU A 88 13.86 9.10 1.32
C LEU A 88 14.83 8.71 0.20
N ARG A 89 15.75 7.77 0.48
CA ARG A 89 16.68 7.28 -0.55
C ARG A 89 15.98 6.67 -1.76
N TYR A 90 14.94 5.86 -1.52
CA TYR A 90 14.16 5.29 -2.64
C TYR A 90 13.47 6.38 -3.47
N TYR A 91 12.97 7.43 -2.83
CA TYR A 91 12.38 8.57 -3.52
C TYR A 91 13.42 9.31 -4.38
N GLU A 92 14.58 9.64 -3.82
CA GLU A 92 15.66 10.34 -4.54
C GLU A 92 16.19 9.52 -5.72
N GLN A 93 16.36 8.20 -5.55
CA GLN A 93 16.79 7.30 -6.63
C GLN A 93 15.79 7.30 -7.79
N GLY A 94 14.49 7.15 -7.49
CA GLY A 94 13.46 7.21 -8.52
C GLY A 94 13.41 8.59 -9.18
N TRP A 95 13.56 9.67 -8.42
CA TRP A 95 13.58 11.01 -9.00
C TRP A 95 14.71 11.17 -10.02
N SER A 96 15.93 10.78 -9.64
CA SER A 96 17.11 10.87 -10.52
C SER A 96 16.96 10.00 -11.77
N GLU A 97 16.39 8.79 -11.66
CA GLU A 97 16.19 7.90 -12.82
C GLU A 97 15.20 8.46 -13.87
N TRP A 98 14.15 9.16 -13.44
CA TRP A 98 13.06 9.57 -14.33
C TRP A 98 13.09 11.05 -14.74
N TYR A 99 13.77 11.90 -13.98
CA TYR A 99 13.72 13.36 -14.16
C TYR A 99 15.09 14.03 -14.32
N GLU A 100 16.19 13.31 -14.16
CA GLU A 100 17.56 13.79 -14.43
C GLU A 100 18.18 13.04 -15.62
#